data_AF-A0AAW5EK61-F1
#
_entry.id   AF-A0AAW5EK61-F1
#
_cell.length_a   1.000
_cell.length_b   1.000
_cell.length_c   1.000
_cell.angle_alpha   90.00
_cell.angle_beta   90.00
_cell.angle_gamma   90.00
#
_symmetry.space_group_name_H-M   'P 1'
#
loop_
_entity.id
_entity.type
_entity.pdbx_description
1 polymer ?
#
loop_
_entity_poly.entity_id
_entity_poly.type
_entity_poly.pdbx_seq_one_letter_code
_entity_poly.pdbx_strand_id
1 'polypeptide(L)'
;RFLDELDFNFFEEKTTPSKAYLNALKLDYQGVELNLNPIKVPVLKHDIFEKELSFSRLNLFLYQKRTYFYRYILELPEARALSDESKAKN
;
A
#
# COMPACT_ATOMS: atom_id res chain seq x y z
N ARG A 1 13.02 -25.40 24.74
CA ARG A 1 13.39 -26.68 24.09
C ARG A 1 14.32 -26.51 22.89
N PHE A 2 13.98 -25.75 21.84
CA PHE A 2 14.93 -25.50 20.71
C PHE A 2 16.17 -24.70 21.11
N LEU A 3 16.00 -23.66 21.95
CA LEU A 3 17.10 -22.81 22.39
C LEU A 3 18.05 -23.48 23.39
N ASP A 4 17.60 -24.55 24.06
CA ASP A 4 18.38 -25.29 25.04
C ASP A 4 19.39 -26.25 24.39
N GLU A 5 19.15 -26.68 23.15
CA GLU A 5 20.04 -27.57 22.37
C GLU A 5 21.21 -26.82 21.71
N LEU A 6 21.15 -25.48 21.65
CA LEU A 6 22.11 -24.65 20.93
C LEU A 6 23.24 -24.08 21.81
N ASP A 7 23.26 -24.41 23.11
CA ASP A 7 24.30 -24.03 24.08
C ASP A 7 24.66 -22.52 24.08
N PHE A 8 23.69 -21.68 23.72
CA PHE A 8 23.86 -20.23 23.76
C PHE A 8 23.73 -19.73 25.19
N ASN A 9 24.87 -19.45 25.81
CA ASN A 9 24.90 -18.70 27.07
C ASN A 9 24.45 -17.26 26.80
N PHE A 10 23.19 -16.96 27.10
CA PHE A 10 22.62 -15.62 26.93
C PHE A 10 23.07 -14.75 28.10
N PHE A 11 24.08 -13.91 27.85
CA PHE A 11 24.48 -12.87 28.79
C PHE A 11 23.72 -11.59 28.44
N GLU A 12 22.73 -11.24 29.26
CA GLU A 12 22.04 -9.97 29.13
C GLU A 12 22.96 -8.85 29.63
N GLU A 13 23.66 -8.20 28.71
CA GLU A 13 24.62 -7.13 29.00
C GLU A 13 23.85 -5.86 29.43
N LYS A 14 23.60 -5.72 30.74
CA LYS A 14 22.77 -4.63 31.32
C LYS A 14 23.47 -3.25 31.33
N THR A 15 24.71 -3.15 30.87
CA THR A 15 25.61 -2.02 31.14
C THR A 15 26.16 -1.30 29.93
N THR A 16 25.71 -1.58 28.71
CA THR A 16 25.90 -0.60 27.63
C THR A 16 24.83 0.48 27.77
N PRO A 17 25.18 1.73 28.12
CA PRO A 17 24.21 2.81 28.09
C PRO A 17 23.69 2.90 26.65
N SER A 18 22.37 2.86 26.46
CA SER A 18 21.73 2.92 25.13
C SER A 18 22.26 4.08 24.28
N LYS A 19 22.76 5.13 24.95
CA LYS A 19 23.42 6.30 24.38
C LYS A 19 24.67 5.99 23.54
N ALA A 20 25.49 4.99 23.90
CA ALA A 20 26.66 4.61 23.10
C ALA A 20 26.26 3.95 21.77
N TYR A 21 25.23 3.11 21.81
CA TYR A 21 24.64 2.48 20.63
C TYR A 21 23.97 3.52 19.71
N LEU A 22 23.18 4.44 20.29
CA LEU A 22 22.58 5.56 19.56
C LEU A 22 23.63 6.47 18.91
N ASN A 23 24.73 6.76 19.61
CA ASN A 23 25.85 7.54 19.06
C ASN A 23 26.60 6.81 17.95
N ALA A 24 26.79 5.48 18.06
CA ALA A 24 27.46 4.68 17.04
C ALA A 24 26.68 4.65 15.72
N LEU A 25 25.34 4.66 15.80
CA LEU A 25 24.47 4.70 14.63
C LEU A 25 24.46 6.06 13.92
N LYS A 26 25.06 7.12 14.51
CA LYS A 26 25.08 8.50 13.99
C LYS A 26 23.72 8.92 13.41
N LEU A 27 22.65 8.49 14.07
CA LEU A 27 21.31 8.83 13.65
C LEU A 27 21.05 10.26 14.11
N ASP A 28 21.30 11.23 13.22
CA ASP A 28 20.78 12.60 13.31
C ASP A 28 19.25 12.59 13.07
N TYR A 29 18.57 11.60 13.61
CA TYR A 29 17.17 11.33 13.38
C TYR A 29 16.35 12.27 14.26
N GLN A 30 15.96 13.40 13.68
CA GLN A 30 14.86 14.18 14.22
C GLN A 30 13.58 13.41 13.97
N GLY A 31 12.91 12.99 15.05
CA GLY A 31 11.61 12.34 14.97
C GLY A 31 10.64 13.26 14.24
N VAL A 32 10.29 12.93 13.01
CA VAL A 32 9.23 13.61 12.28
C VAL A 32 7.91 13.13 12.85
N GLU A 33 7.15 14.03 13.45
CA GLU A 33 5.78 13.72 13.86
C GLU A 33 4.95 13.39 12.62
N LEU A 34 4.52 12.13 12.53
CA LEU A 34 3.65 11.68 11.46
C LEU A 34 2.29 12.34 11.64
N ASN A 35 1.80 13.01 10.60
CA ASN A 35 0.44 13.52 10.60
C ASN A 35 -0.54 12.33 10.51
N LEU A 36 -1.11 11.95 11.66
CA LEU A 36 -2.09 10.86 11.78
C LEU A 36 -3.51 11.29 11.41
N ASN A 37 -3.71 12.55 11.01
CA ASN A 37 -5.03 12.99 10.60
C ASN A 37 -5.46 12.23 9.34
N PRO A 38 -6.70 11.71 9.31
CA PRO A 38 -7.21 11.07 8.11
C PRO A 38 -7.19 12.09 6.97
N ILE A 39 -6.58 11.71 5.84
CA ILE A 39 -6.60 12.51 4.62
C ILE A 39 -8.06 12.79 4.30
N LYS A 40 -8.42 14.08 4.15
CA LYS A 40 -9.76 14.47 3.71
C LYS A 40 -10.04 13.77 2.39
N VAL A 41 -10.94 12.78 2.43
CA VAL A 41 -11.33 12.05 1.23
C VAL A 41 -12.03 13.04 0.30
N PRO A 42 -11.54 13.24 -0.94
CA PRO A 42 -12.24 14.09 -1.90
C PRO A 42 -13.62 13.50 -2.17
N VAL A 43 -14.67 14.26 -1.84
CA VAL A 43 -16.05 13.89 -2.14
C VAL A 43 -16.36 14.35 -3.56
N LEU A 44 -16.29 13.43 -4.51
CA LEU A 44 -16.61 13.73 -5.91
C LEU A 44 -18.13 13.64 -6.12
N LYS A 45 -18.75 14.75 -6.50
CA LYS A 45 -20.14 14.76 -6.96
C LYS A 45 -20.14 14.30 -8.42
N HIS A 46 -20.84 13.21 -8.70
CA HIS A 46 -20.95 12.63 -10.04
C HIS A 46 -22.42 12.38 -10.37
N ASP A 47 -22.89 12.92 -11.48
CA ASP A 47 -24.20 12.59 -12.01
C ASP A 47 -24.09 11.36 -12.91
N ILE A 48 -24.73 10.28 -12.49
CA ILE A 48 -24.68 8.99 -13.17
C ILE A 48 -25.55 9.01 -14.44
N PHE A 49 -26.53 9.91 -14.50
CA PHE A 49 -27.53 9.99 -15.58
C PHE A 49 -27.19 11.00 -16.67
N GLU A 50 -26.07 11.73 -16.55
CA GLU A 50 -25.63 12.70 -17.56
C GLU A 50 -25.36 12.03 -18.94
N LYS A 51 -24.85 10.79 -18.92
CA LYS A 51 -24.63 9.95 -20.11
C LYS A 51 -25.54 8.73 -20.01
N GLU A 52 -26.04 8.25 -21.15
CA GLU A 52 -26.85 7.03 -21.22
C GLU A 52 -26.22 5.88 -20.42
N LEU A 53 -27.04 5.23 -19.59
CA LEU A 53 -26.59 4.24 -18.63
C LEU A 53 -26.90 2.84 -19.15
N SER A 54 -25.87 2.10 -19.55
CA SER A 54 -26.02 0.68 -19.85
C SER A 54 -26.15 -0.14 -18.55
N PHE A 55 -26.81 -1.31 -18.63
CA PHE A 55 -26.88 -2.24 -17.50
C PHE A 55 -25.50 -2.66 -17.01
N SER A 56 -24.53 -2.85 -17.91
CA SER A 56 -23.15 -3.17 -17.54
C SER A 56 -22.49 -2.04 -16.74
N ARG A 57 -22.73 -0.78 -17.14
CA ARG A 57 -22.21 0.42 -16.46
C ARG A 57 -22.84 0.62 -15.09
N LEU A 58 -24.17 0.41 -14.96
CA LEU A 58 -24.86 0.43 -13.68
C LEU A 58 -24.35 -0.67 -12.74
N ASN A 59 -24.19 -1.89 -13.24
CA ASN A 59 -23.64 -3.01 -12.48
C ASN A 59 -22.24 -2.68 -11.93
N LEU A 60 -21.40 -2.06 -12.76
CA LEU A 60 -20.06 -1.62 -12.38
C LEU A 60 -20.10 -0.55 -11.29
N PHE A 61 -21.02 0.40 -11.37
CA PHE A 61 -21.21 1.42 -10.35
C PHE A 61 -21.63 0.83 -9.00
N LEU A 62 -22.57 -0.13 -9.00
CA LEU A 62 -23.10 -0.74 -7.77
C LEU A 62 -22.07 -1.61 -7.06
N TYR A 63 -21.39 -2.50 -7.79
CA TYR A 63 -20.51 -3.52 -7.20
C TYR A 63 -19.02 -3.14 -7.23
N GLN A 64 -18.58 -2.26 -8.14
CA GLN A 64 -17.17 -1.93 -8.36
C GLN A 64 -16.92 -0.42 -8.59
N LYS A 65 -17.25 0.40 -7.59
CA LYS A 65 -17.14 1.88 -7.64
C LYS A 65 -15.77 2.40 -8.12
N ARG A 66 -14.67 1.77 -7.70
CA ARG A 66 -13.30 2.17 -8.10
C ARG A 66 -13.08 2.01 -9.59
N THR A 67 -13.40 0.84 -10.12
CA THR A 67 -13.26 0.54 -11.55
C THR A 67 -14.18 1.44 -12.38
N TYR A 68 -15.40 1.72 -11.90
CA TYR A 68 -16.31 2.68 -12.53
C TYR A 68 -15.67 4.07 -12.62
N PHE A 69 -15.13 4.55 -11.51
CA PHE A 69 -14.48 5.86 -11.43
C PHE A 69 -13.33 5.97 -12.43
N TYR A 70 -12.41 5.00 -12.44
CA TYR A 70 -11.27 5.02 -13.35
C TYR A 70 -11.68 4.98 -14.82
N ARG A 71 -12.69 4.17 -15.18
CA ARG A 71 -13.12 4.01 -16.58
C ARG A 71 -13.96 5.15 -17.10
N TYR A 72 -14.89 5.69 -16.30
CA TYR A 72 -15.93 6.61 -16.78
C TYR A 72 -15.80 8.04 -16.29
N ILE A 73 -15.06 8.28 -15.19
CA ILE A 73 -14.83 9.63 -14.66
C ILE A 73 -13.42 10.10 -15.01
N LEU A 74 -12.41 9.24 -14.79
CA LEU A 74 -11.02 9.54 -15.10
C LEU A 74 -10.66 9.17 -16.56
N GLU A 75 -11.52 8.41 -17.24
CA GLU A 75 -11.35 7.95 -18.63
C GLU A 75 -9.97 7.33 -18.89
N LEU A 76 -9.46 6.56 -17.91
CA LEU A 76 -8.18 5.88 -18.03
C LEU A 76 -8.27 4.76 -19.07
N PRO A 77 -7.27 4.65 -19.97
CA PRO A 77 -7.20 3.52 -20.89
C PRO A 77 -7.04 2.23 -20.08
N GLU A 78 -7.78 1.20 -20.49
CA GLU A 78 -7.62 -0.12 -19.89
C GLU A 78 -6.18 -0.60 -20.06
N ALA A 79 -5.65 -1.23 -19.01
CA ALA A 79 -4.33 -1.82 -19.08
C ALA A 79 -4.30 -2.82 -20.24
N ARG A 80 -3.32 -2.67 -21.13
CA ARG A 80 -3.13 -3.60 -22.23
C ARG A 80 -2.98 -5.00 -21.62
N ALA A 81 -3.86 -5.92 -22.01
CA ALA A 81 -3.72 -7.31 -21.59
C ALA A 81 -2.31 -7.79 -21.96
N LEU A 82 -1.61 -8.39 -21.00
CA LEU A 82 -0.38 -9.12 -21.30
C LEU A 82 -0.78 -10.30 -22.19
N SER A 83 -0.62 -10.16 -23.50
CA SER A 83 -0.82 -11.28 -24.40
C SER A 83 0.28 -12.30 -24.14
N ASP A 84 -0.10 -13.57 -23.98
CA ASP A 84 0.82 -14.69 -23.79
C ASP A 84 1.72 -14.97 -25.00
N GLU A 85 1.63 -14.14 -26.06
CA GLU A 85 2.44 -14.22 -27.26
C GLU A 85 3.94 -14.00 -27.01
N SER A 86 4.31 -13.41 -25.86
CA SER A 86 5.70 -13.22 -25.43
C SER A 86 6.24 -14.33 -24.51
N LYS A 87 5.56 -15.47 -24.38
CA LYS A 87 6.14 -16.64 -23.69
C LYS A 87 7.30 -17.17 -24.52
N ALA A 88 8.53 -17.01 -24.02
CA ALA A 88 9.72 -17.63 -24.59
C ALA A 88 9.48 -19.15 -24.69
N LYS A 89 9.55 -19.69 -25.91
CA LYS A 89 9.51 -21.13 -26.13
C LYS A 89 10.87 -21.69 -25.71
N ASN A 90 10.88 -22.53 -24.67
CA ASN A 90 12.01 -23.38 -24.31
C ASN A 90 12.24 -24.46 -25.36
#